data_AF-A0A9P7Y9E0-F1
#
_entry.id   AF-A0A9P7Y9E0-F1
#
_cell.length_a   1.000
_cell.length_b   1.000
_cell.length_c   1.000
_cell.angle_alpha   90.00
_cell.angle_beta   90.00
_cell.angle_gamma   90.00
#
_symmetry.space_group_name_H-M   'P 1'
#
loop_
_entity.id
_entity.type
_entity.pdbx_description
1 polymer ?
#
loop_
_entity_poly.entity_id
_entity_poly.type
_entity_poly.pdbx_seq_one_letter_code
_entity_poly.pdbx_strand_id
1 'polypeptide(L)'
;MEKSLTSNPIESSILRSKTEELDTSTLMLHVYHHNKEKPKNYVIHTLRDSLTPITTLKELKKKKKESQTDQEKIAAAVVPQAQKPDEHPLNDEVVREDPPKPSRWQKFCKQAARAQVYDKAKHDPRSHPDTPHPSCESYFLHLPLLYGHGPPYTLRRGGHKRSPVQCLMASRSFWQEWKLEFGDILAQEGVIDGRGVVNWRVGTKGGKDGTLKGYKERNRRWWGESGKKWFYEQREAGHKCPDVPEKAKPEEVVNVRWVSPLVRPREYRFTWRGFVFIWKGSNTIDVQQKRFTRLSRVMTRFNHLKLVVNLPRGNAGQDPEKACDVELVLARYTSAMSKRKAGRLEIFQDAIDSFIADHAGHLSLPSVPGVTETPAEDLSLMGIKEKKVEVEPSSCDPFLDPRISNDAPIGFDEQKTQQRLKDLVVASGMCMIIGEFEKRQWLWEIILLIIDIADNAG
;
A
#
# COMPACT_ATOMS: atom_id res chain seq x y z
N MET A 1 -32.27 46.62 9.08
CA MET A 1 -30.81 46.41 9.21
C MET A 1 -30.49 45.03 8.67
N GLU A 2 -30.37 44.91 7.34
CA GLU A 2 -29.92 43.69 6.67
C GLU A 2 -28.39 43.68 6.64
N LYS A 3 -27.77 42.70 7.31
CA LYS A 3 -26.34 42.45 7.18
C LYS A 3 -26.11 41.45 6.04
N SER A 4 -25.75 42.02 4.89
CA SER A 4 -25.13 41.32 3.76
C SER A 4 -23.85 40.60 4.22
N LEU A 5 -23.88 39.26 4.20
CA LEU A 5 -22.71 38.41 4.34
C LEU A 5 -22.22 38.05 2.94
N THR A 6 -21.27 38.84 2.43
CA THR A 6 -20.49 38.53 1.24
C THR A 6 -19.49 37.43 1.57
N SER A 7 -19.82 36.17 1.26
CA SER A 7 -18.86 35.06 1.27
C SER A 7 -17.92 35.20 0.08
N ASN A 8 -16.62 35.41 0.32
CA ASN A 8 -15.59 35.48 -0.72
C ASN A 8 -15.43 34.12 -1.43
N PRO A 9 -15.66 34.01 -2.75
CA PRO A 9 -15.55 32.75 -3.49
C PRO A 9 -14.12 32.38 -3.93
N ILE A 10 -13.10 33.07 -3.42
CA ILE A 10 -11.74 33.05 -4.00
C ILE A 10 -10.84 31.94 -3.41
N GLU A 11 -11.08 31.45 -2.18
CA GLU A 11 -10.19 30.45 -1.57
C GLU A 11 -10.51 28.99 -1.96
N SER A 12 -11.73 28.69 -2.41
CA SER A 12 -12.10 27.31 -2.80
C SER A 12 -11.66 26.89 -4.21
N SER A 13 -11.22 27.83 -5.04
CA SER A 13 -10.81 27.57 -6.43
C SER A 13 -9.33 27.22 -6.57
N ILE A 14 -8.48 27.65 -5.62
CA ILE A 14 -7.03 27.41 -5.64
C ILE A 14 -6.68 25.95 -5.31
N LEU A 15 -7.53 25.25 -4.56
CA LEU A 15 -7.34 23.83 -4.21
C LEU A 15 -7.83 22.84 -5.28
N ARG A 16 -8.51 23.29 -6.34
CA ARG A 16 -9.14 22.39 -7.33
C ARG A 16 -8.45 22.36 -8.70
N SER A 17 -7.61 23.34 -9.04
CA SER A 17 -7.02 23.49 -10.38
C SER A 17 -5.60 22.90 -10.54
N LYS A 18 -4.95 22.39 -9.49
CA LYS A 18 -3.61 21.79 -9.57
C LYS A 18 -3.55 20.31 -9.99
N THR A 19 -4.68 19.70 -10.36
CA THR A 19 -4.77 18.23 -10.52
C THR A 19 -4.25 17.66 -11.85
N GLU A 20 -3.70 18.45 -12.79
CA GLU A 20 -3.35 17.95 -14.14
C GLU A 20 -1.88 18.09 -14.58
N GLU A 21 -0.98 18.67 -13.79
CA GLU A 21 0.46 18.44 -14.00
C GLU A 21 0.79 17.04 -13.45
N LEU A 22 1.36 16.17 -14.29
CA LEU A 22 1.81 14.85 -13.88
C LEU A 22 2.96 15.03 -12.87
N ASP A 23 2.62 15.01 -11.59
CA ASP A 23 3.52 15.10 -10.43
C ASP A 23 4.68 14.11 -10.59
N THR A 24 5.86 14.66 -10.91
CA THR A 24 7.14 13.92 -10.95
C THR A 24 7.50 13.27 -9.60
N SER A 25 6.81 13.67 -8.53
CA SER A 25 6.95 13.17 -7.17
C SER A 25 6.07 11.96 -6.84
N THR A 26 5.13 11.55 -7.70
CA THR A 26 4.27 10.41 -7.34
C THR A 26 5.04 9.09 -7.48
N LEU A 27 5.29 8.42 -6.35
CA LEU A 27 5.85 7.08 -6.33
C LEU A 27 4.76 6.07 -6.69
N MET A 28 4.97 5.37 -7.81
CA MET A 28 4.00 4.41 -8.33
C MET A 28 4.44 2.97 -8.09
N LEU A 29 3.69 2.25 -7.26
CA LEU A 29 3.89 0.86 -6.94
C LEU A 29 2.82 0.01 -7.61
N HIS A 30 3.25 -0.97 -8.41
CA HIS A 30 2.34 -1.98 -8.93
C HIS A 30 2.29 -3.16 -7.97
N VAL A 31 1.08 -3.48 -7.53
CA VAL A 31 0.81 -4.58 -6.60
C VAL A 31 0.40 -5.80 -7.41
N TYR A 32 1.12 -6.91 -7.27
CA TYR A 32 0.78 -8.17 -7.94
C TYR A 32 0.78 -9.34 -6.97
N HIS A 33 -0.24 -10.18 -7.09
CA HIS A 33 -0.20 -11.51 -6.50
C HIS A 33 0.81 -12.38 -7.22
N HIS A 34 1.68 -13.06 -6.49
CA HIS A 34 2.66 -13.96 -7.05
C HIS A 34 2.06 -15.36 -7.25
N ASN A 35 2.08 -15.81 -8.51
CA ASN A 35 1.98 -17.19 -8.97
C ASN A 35 0.60 -17.90 -8.82
N LYS A 36 0.30 -18.76 -9.82
CA LYS A 36 -0.82 -19.72 -9.83
C LYS A 36 -0.50 -20.99 -9.02
N GLU A 37 0.79 -21.35 -8.90
CA GLU A 37 1.22 -22.64 -8.32
C GLU A 37 1.53 -22.58 -6.82
N LYS A 38 1.84 -21.39 -6.30
CA LYS A 38 2.12 -21.16 -4.87
C LYS A 38 1.30 -19.94 -4.41
N PRO A 39 0.00 -20.14 -4.10
CA PRO A 39 -1.02 -19.09 -4.11
C PRO A 39 -0.94 -18.09 -2.95
N LYS A 40 0.24 -17.78 -2.38
CA LYS A 40 0.31 -17.04 -1.12
C LYS A 40 1.30 -15.89 -1.07
N ASN A 41 2.29 -15.73 -1.96
CA ASN A 41 3.19 -14.57 -1.86
C ASN A 41 2.68 -13.39 -2.70
N TYR A 42 3.02 -12.16 -2.29
CA TYR A 42 2.77 -10.96 -3.09
C TYR A 42 4.11 -10.31 -3.41
N VAL A 43 4.19 -9.73 -4.60
CA VAL A 43 5.31 -8.85 -4.90
C VAL A 43 4.79 -7.51 -5.40
N ILE A 44 5.40 -6.47 -4.88
CA ILE A 44 5.05 -5.08 -5.09
C ILE A 44 6.31 -4.44 -5.69
N HIS A 45 6.23 -3.90 -6.89
CA HIS A 45 7.39 -3.29 -7.52
C HIS A 45 7.02 -1.92 -8.05
N THR A 46 7.91 -0.93 -7.95
CA THR A 46 7.86 0.18 -8.89
C THR A 46 8.15 -0.38 -10.28
N LEU A 47 7.17 -0.31 -11.16
CA LEU A 47 7.47 -0.39 -12.58
C LEU A 47 7.56 1.06 -13.05
N ARG A 48 8.68 1.41 -13.71
CA ARG A 48 8.71 2.69 -14.45
C ARG A 48 7.54 2.66 -15.45
N ASP A 49 6.80 3.77 -15.50
CA ASP A 49 5.56 3.98 -16.25
C ASP A 49 5.59 3.51 -17.71
N SER A 50 6.78 3.40 -18.33
CA SER A 50 6.93 3.00 -19.73
C SER A 50 6.61 1.53 -20.02
N LEU A 51 6.56 0.65 -19.01
CA LEU A 51 6.37 -0.80 -19.23
C LEU A 51 5.02 -1.34 -18.76
N THR A 52 4.13 -0.49 -18.25
CA THR A 52 2.82 -0.94 -17.76
C THR A 52 1.69 -0.57 -18.71
N PRO A 53 1.03 -1.54 -19.37
CA PRO A 53 -0.19 -1.31 -20.17
C PRO A 53 -1.41 -0.76 -19.40
N ILE A 54 -1.25 -0.39 -18.12
CA ILE A 54 -2.29 0.31 -17.32
C ILE A 54 -2.31 1.80 -17.65
N THR A 55 -1.30 2.35 -18.35
CA THR A 55 -1.45 3.67 -18.99
C THR A 55 -2.74 3.66 -19.79
N THR A 56 -3.66 4.53 -19.40
CA THR A 56 -5.01 4.48 -19.94
C THR A 56 -4.91 4.65 -21.46
N LEU A 57 -5.78 3.98 -22.21
CA LEU A 57 -5.85 4.16 -23.66
C LEU A 57 -5.99 5.65 -24.05
N LYS A 58 -6.48 6.50 -23.14
CA LYS A 58 -6.49 7.96 -23.26
C LYS A 58 -5.10 8.56 -23.14
N GLU A 59 -4.30 8.22 -22.12
CA GLU A 59 -2.92 8.69 -21.99
C GLU A 59 -2.04 8.26 -23.15
N LEU A 60 -2.16 7.00 -23.60
CA LEU A 60 -1.43 6.54 -24.79
C LEU A 60 -1.87 7.26 -26.06
N LYS A 61 -3.17 7.57 -26.20
CA LYS A 61 -3.68 8.36 -27.33
C LYS A 61 -3.31 9.83 -27.23
N LYS A 62 -3.29 10.40 -26.02
CA LYS A 62 -2.90 11.78 -25.71
C LYS A 62 -1.42 11.94 -26.04
N LYS A 63 -0.55 11.07 -25.50
CA LYS A 63 0.88 11.01 -25.86
C LYS A 63 1.10 10.80 -27.35
N LYS A 64 0.36 9.89 -28.00
CA LYS A 64 0.48 9.67 -29.45
C LYS A 64 0.06 10.91 -30.26
N LYS A 65 -1.01 11.59 -29.84
CA LYS A 65 -1.49 12.82 -30.49
C LYS A 65 -0.52 13.98 -30.27
N GLU A 66 0.02 14.13 -29.07
CA GLU A 66 1.06 15.11 -28.75
C GLU A 66 2.32 14.86 -29.61
N SER A 67 2.83 13.62 -29.64
CA SER A 67 3.98 13.25 -30.46
C SER A 67 3.75 13.44 -31.97
N GLN A 68 2.52 13.25 -32.45
CA GLN A 68 2.19 13.46 -33.86
C GLN A 68 2.07 14.95 -34.20
N THR A 69 1.54 15.75 -33.27
CA THR A 69 1.45 17.21 -33.42
C THR A 69 2.83 17.85 -33.42
N ASP A 70 3.75 17.35 -32.60
CA ASP A 70 5.13 17.83 -32.55
C ASP A 70 5.91 17.44 -33.82
N GLN A 71 5.71 16.23 -34.34
CA GLN A 71 6.29 15.81 -35.62
C GLN A 71 5.74 16.62 -36.81
N GLU A 72 4.44 16.91 -36.85
CA GLU A 72 3.85 17.76 -37.91
C GLU A 72 4.36 19.20 -37.84
N LYS A 73 4.56 19.76 -36.63
CA LYS A 73 5.16 21.10 -36.46
C LYS A 73 6.63 21.13 -36.88
N ILE A 74 7.41 20.10 -36.57
CA ILE A 74 8.81 19.99 -36.99
C ILE A 74 8.89 19.80 -38.51
N ALA A 75 8.04 18.95 -39.10
CA ALA A 75 7.99 18.75 -40.54
C ALA A 75 7.59 20.04 -41.29
N ALA A 76 6.63 20.81 -40.77
CA ALA A 76 6.23 22.10 -41.35
C ALA A 76 7.33 23.17 -41.28
N ALA A 77 8.26 23.08 -40.31
CA ALA A 77 9.36 24.02 -40.17
C ALA A 77 10.58 23.70 -41.06
N VAL A 78 10.66 22.49 -41.62
CA VAL A 78 11.86 21.99 -42.35
C VAL A 78 11.64 21.92 -43.87
N VAL A 79 10.54 22.43 -44.41
CA VAL A 79 10.36 22.49 -45.88
C VAL A 79 10.88 23.82 -46.42
N PRO A 80 12.03 23.86 -47.14
CA PRO A 80 12.39 25.02 -47.95
C PRO A 80 11.43 25.11 -49.14
N GLN A 81 10.95 26.33 -49.42
CA GLN A 81 10.12 26.63 -50.59
C GLN A 81 10.90 26.33 -51.87
N ALA A 82 10.71 25.14 -52.42
CA ALA A 82 11.14 24.78 -53.78
C ALA A 82 9.95 24.97 -54.74
N GLN A 83 10.19 25.74 -55.80
CA GLN A 83 9.23 26.05 -56.86
C GLN A 83 8.77 24.78 -57.59
N LYS A 84 7.47 24.67 -57.82
CA LYS A 84 6.82 23.57 -58.56
C LYS A 84 7.04 23.70 -60.07
N PRO A 85 7.33 22.61 -60.79
CA PRO A 85 6.93 22.44 -62.17
C PRO A 85 5.54 21.79 -62.26
N ASP A 86 4.76 22.25 -63.24
CA ASP A 86 3.42 21.79 -63.54
C ASP A 86 3.42 20.36 -64.10
N GLU A 87 2.89 19.40 -63.35
CA GLU A 87 2.48 18.10 -63.88
C GLU A 87 1.08 17.72 -63.38
N HIS A 88 0.27 17.30 -64.36
CA HIS A 88 -1.12 16.87 -64.24
C HIS A 88 -1.28 15.65 -63.32
N PRO A 89 -2.22 15.66 -62.36
CA PRO A 89 -2.57 14.46 -61.60
C PRO A 89 -3.61 13.63 -62.36
N LEU A 90 -3.24 12.40 -62.69
CA LEU A 90 -4.19 11.31 -62.96
C LEU A 90 -4.83 10.92 -61.63
N ASN A 91 -6.14 11.18 -61.51
CA ASN A 91 -6.97 10.79 -60.38
C ASN A 91 -7.19 9.27 -60.36
N ASP A 92 -6.24 8.53 -59.79
CA ASP A 92 -6.55 7.24 -59.18
C ASP A 92 -6.99 7.48 -57.74
N GLU A 93 -8.26 7.83 -57.62
CA GLU A 93 -8.99 7.92 -56.35
C GLU A 93 -9.15 6.48 -55.80
N VAL A 94 -8.07 5.91 -55.29
CA VAL A 94 -8.11 4.69 -54.49
C VAL A 94 -8.87 5.03 -53.22
N VAL A 95 -10.18 4.79 -53.25
CA VAL A 95 -11.08 4.82 -52.10
C VAL A 95 -10.49 3.88 -51.06
N ARG A 96 -9.66 4.43 -50.17
CA ARG A 96 -9.18 3.75 -48.97
C ARG A 96 -10.38 3.64 -48.06
N GLU A 97 -11.10 2.53 -48.17
CA GLU A 97 -12.12 2.18 -47.19
C GLU A 97 -11.45 2.14 -45.81
N ASP A 98 -11.86 3.07 -44.94
CA ASP A 98 -11.39 3.08 -43.57
C ASP A 98 -11.74 1.72 -42.94
N PRO A 99 -10.76 1.03 -42.33
CA PRO A 99 -11.00 -0.28 -41.74
C PRO A 99 -12.16 -0.16 -40.74
N PRO A 100 -13.13 -1.10 -40.77
CA PRO A 100 -14.35 -1.00 -39.98
C PRO A 100 -13.99 -0.80 -38.51
N LYS A 101 -14.58 0.24 -37.91
CA LYS A 101 -14.34 0.59 -36.50
C LYS A 101 -14.55 -0.67 -35.67
N PRO A 102 -13.55 -1.13 -34.90
CA PRO A 102 -13.62 -2.42 -34.23
C PRO A 102 -14.84 -2.45 -33.31
N SER A 103 -15.53 -3.59 -33.36
CA SER A 103 -16.77 -3.79 -32.61
C SER A 103 -16.51 -3.61 -31.12
N ARG A 104 -17.58 -3.29 -30.38
CA ARG A 104 -17.52 -3.06 -28.93
C ARG A 104 -16.91 -4.26 -28.19
N TRP A 105 -17.19 -5.48 -28.65
CA TRP A 105 -16.64 -6.73 -28.11
C TRP A 105 -15.15 -6.89 -28.39
N GLN A 106 -14.68 -6.53 -29.59
CA GLN A 106 -13.27 -6.59 -29.96
C GLN A 106 -12.41 -5.63 -29.12
N LYS A 107 -12.92 -4.44 -28.77
CA LYS A 107 -12.22 -3.50 -27.87
C LYS A 107 -12.10 -4.05 -26.45
N PHE A 108 -13.16 -4.67 -25.94
CA PHE A 108 -13.15 -5.33 -24.63
C PHE A 108 -12.18 -6.53 -24.62
N CYS A 109 -12.23 -7.40 -25.63
CA CYS A 109 -11.25 -8.47 -25.80
C CYS A 109 -9.82 -7.99 -25.82
N LYS A 110 -9.52 -6.90 -26.56
CA LYS A 110 -8.18 -6.32 -26.57
C LYS A 110 -7.76 -5.81 -25.19
N GLN A 111 -8.66 -5.20 -24.42
CA GLN A 111 -8.36 -4.71 -23.07
C GLN A 111 -8.22 -5.85 -22.05
N ALA A 112 -9.09 -6.85 -22.09
CA ALA A 112 -9.01 -8.05 -21.28
C ALA A 112 -7.78 -8.89 -21.63
N ALA A 113 -7.46 -9.04 -22.91
CA ALA A 113 -6.23 -9.70 -23.38
C ALA A 113 -4.98 -8.94 -22.91
N ARG A 114 -5.00 -7.60 -22.91
CA ARG A 114 -3.94 -6.76 -22.33
C ARG A 114 -3.81 -6.96 -20.82
N ALA A 115 -4.91 -7.07 -20.09
CA ALA A 115 -4.86 -7.39 -18.66
C ALA A 115 -4.31 -8.80 -18.39
N GLN A 116 -4.58 -9.75 -19.29
CA GLN A 116 -4.01 -11.10 -19.27
C GLN A 116 -2.54 -11.18 -19.71
N VAL A 117 -1.95 -10.09 -20.23
CA VAL A 117 -0.52 -10.06 -20.61
C VAL A 117 0.34 -10.42 -19.39
N TYR A 118 0.04 -9.85 -18.23
CA TYR A 118 0.75 -10.15 -16.98
C TYR A 118 0.50 -11.55 -16.41
N ASP A 119 -0.49 -12.29 -16.94
CA ASP A 119 -0.68 -13.68 -16.55
C ASP A 119 0.39 -14.59 -17.17
N LYS A 120 1.04 -14.17 -18.26
CA LYS A 120 2.09 -14.92 -18.94
C LYS A 120 3.44 -14.60 -18.31
N ALA A 121 4.20 -15.64 -17.95
CA ALA A 121 5.53 -15.51 -17.34
C ALA A 121 6.48 -14.62 -18.16
N LYS A 122 6.41 -14.65 -19.50
CA LYS A 122 7.25 -13.83 -20.40
C LYS A 122 7.03 -12.31 -20.26
N HIS A 123 5.88 -11.88 -19.77
CA HIS A 123 5.57 -10.46 -19.55
C HIS A 123 5.45 -10.14 -18.05
N ASP A 124 5.86 -11.07 -17.20
CA ASP A 124 6.02 -10.80 -15.79
C ASP A 124 7.32 -10.01 -15.63
N PRO A 125 7.27 -8.73 -15.22
CA PRO A 125 8.48 -7.93 -15.01
C PRO A 125 9.33 -8.42 -13.83
N ARG A 126 9.06 -9.62 -13.31
CA ARG A 126 9.83 -10.37 -12.31
C ARG A 126 10.64 -11.51 -12.91
N SER A 127 10.37 -11.91 -14.16
CA SER A 127 11.09 -13.01 -14.81
C SER A 127 12.42 -12.57 -15.43
N HIS A 128 12.68 -11.26 -15.47
CA HIS A 128 13.96 -10.76 -15.96
C HIS A 128 14.98 -10.80 -14.80
N PRO A 129 16.17 -11.41 -15.01
CA PRO A 129 17.20 -11.50 -13.96
C PRO A 129 17.64 -10.12 -13.44
N ASP A 130 17.53 -9.09 -14.27
CA ASP A 130 17.89 -7.70 -13.95
C ASP A 130 16.72 -6.85 -13.40
N THR A 131 15.57 -7.47 -13.07
CA THR A 131 14.40 -6.75 -12.53
C THR A 131 14.06 -7.14 -11.10
N PRO A 132 13.74 -6.16 -10.24
CA PRO A 132 13.78 -4.72 -10.49
C PRO A 132 15.23 -4.18 -10.52
N HIS A 133 15.47 -3.14 -11.32
CA HIS A 133 16.75 -2.42 -11.32
C HIS A 133 17.09 -1.98 -9.87
N PRO A 134 18.36 -1.95 -9.44
CA PRO A 134 18.73 -1.61 -8.05
C PRO A 134 18.19 -0.25 -7.58
N SER A 135 17.96 0.67 -8.51
CA SER A 135 17.40 2.00 -8.23
C SER A 135 15.87 2.03 -8.09
N CYS A 136 15.18 0.94 -8.38
CA CYS A 136 13.73 0.85 -8.33
C CYS A 136 13.29 0.41 -6.93
N GLU A 137 12.55 1.28 -6.24
CA GLU A 137 11.98 0.92 -4.96
C GLU A 137 11.01 -0.25 -5.13
N SER A 138 11.20 -1.31 -4.36
CA SER A 138 10.35 -2.48 -4.47
C SER A 138 10.11 -3.05 -3.09
N TYR A 139 9.00 -3.77 -2.96
CA TYR A 139 8.62 -4.43 -1.74
C TYR A 139 8.25 -5.88 -2.02
N PHE A 140 8.70 -6.78 -1.17
CA PHE A 140 8.33 -8.18 -1.21
C PHE A 140 7.52 -8.51 0.03
N LEU A 141 6.28 -8.90 -0.17
CA LEU A 141 5.42 -9.32 0.92
C LEU A 141 5.38 -10.84 0.95
N HIS A 142 6.11 -11.39 1.91
CA HIS A 142 6.26 -12.81 2.11
C HIS A 142 5.23 -13.32 3.12
N LEU A 143 4.51 -14.40 2.76
CA LEU A 143 3.52 -15.05 3.61
C LEU A 143 4.09 -16.39 4.11
N PRO A 144 4.81 -16.40 5.24
CA PRO A 144 5.34 -17.63 5.80
C PRO A 144 4.20 -18.61 6.10
N LEU A 145 4.39 -19.88 5.74
CA LEU A 145 3.47 -20.96 6.08
C LEU A 145 4.13 -21.89 7.08
N LEU A 146 3.53 -21.98 8.28
CA LEU A 146 3.92 -22.91 9.32
C LEU A 146 2.69 -23.72 9.73
N TYR A 147 2.71 -25.03 9.56
CA TYR A 147 1.54 -25.85 9.87
C TYR A 147 1.15 -25.73 11.35
N GLY A 148 -0.12 -25.46 11.66
CA GLY A 148 -0.61 -25.25 13.03
C GLY A 148 -0.31 -23.88 13.65
N HIS A 149 0.30 -22.96 12.88
CA HIS A 149 0.55 -21.59 13.32
C HIS A 149 0.16 -20.58 12.24
N GLY A 150 -0.34 -19.42 12.65
CA GLY A 150 -0.46 -18.23 11.79
C GLY A 150 0.71 -17.28 12.07
N PRO A 151 1.86 -17.43 11.39
CA PRO A 151 2.93 -16.45 11.49
C PRO A 151 2.53 -15.12 10.83
N PRO A 152 3.05 -13.97 11.32
CA PRO A 152 2.83 -12.70 10.66
C PRO A 152 3.43 -12.71 9.26
N TYR A 153 2.84 -11.93 8.36
CA TYR A 153 3.45 -11.66 7.06
C TYR A 153 4.67 -10.76 7.26
N THR A 154 5.65 -10.87 6.37
CA THR A 154 6.85 -10.02 6.43
C THR A 154 6.88 -9.13 5.20
N LEU A 155 6.75 -7.82 5.41
CA LEU A 155 7.00 -6.81 4.38
C LEU A 155 8.50 -6.54 4.33
N ARG A 156 9.09 -6.72 3.16
CA ARG A 156 10.53 -6.58 2.94
C ARG A 156 10.78 -5.49 1.92
N ARG A 157 11.88 -4.77 2.10
CA ARG A 157 12.33 -3.73 1.18
C ARG A 157 13.28 -4.30 0.15
N GLY A 158 12.80 -4.41 -1.07
CA GLY A 158 13.41 -5.07 -2.21
C GLY A 158 12.49 -6.12 -2.82
N GLY A 159 12.81 -6.56 -4.05
CA GLY A 159 11.94 -7.43 -4.83
C GLY A 159 11.98 -8.92 -4.47
N HIS A 160 12.68 -9.33 -3.40
CA HIS A 160 12.96 -10.74 -3.14
C HIS A 160 12.85 -11.15 -1.66
N LYS A 161 12.72 -12.46 -1.43
CA LYS A 161 12.56 -13.04 -0.08
C LYS A 161 13.73 -12.76 0.88
N ARG A 162 14.95 -12.55 0.39
CA ARG A 162 16.14 -12.27 1.22
C ARG A 162 16.28 -10.81 1.64
N SER A 163 15.37 -9.95 1.18
CA SER A 163 15.44 -8.52 1.47
C SER A 163 15.22 -8.26 2.95
N PRO A 164 15.81 -7.19 3.52
CA PRO A 164 15.58 -6.80 4.91
C PRO A 164 14.09 -6.66 5.22
N VAL A 165 13.66 -7.19 6.36
CA VAL A 165 12.28 -7.06 6.83
C VAL A 165 12.10 -5.70 7.46
N GLN A 166 11.07 -4.96 7.03
CA GLN A 166 10.72 -3.65 7.57
C GLN A 166 9.53 -3.72 8.51
N CYS A 167 8.60 -4.63 8.26
CA CYS A 167 7.35 -4.73 9.02
C CYS A 167 6.87 -6.18 9.14
N LEU A 168 6.42 -6.55 10.35
CA LEU A 168 5.61 -7.74 10.58
C LEU A 168 4.12 -7.37 10.57
N MET A 169 3.33 -8.13 9.82
CA MET A 169 1.90 -7.88 9.66
C MET A 169 1.11 -9.08 10.19
N ALA A 170 0.61 -8.98 11.42
CA ALA A 170 -0.21 -10.02 12.03
C ALA A 170 -1.70 -9.67 11.90
N SER A 171 -2.45 -10.49 11.17
CA SER A 171 -3.91 -10.39 11.18
C SER A 171 -4.47 -10.92 12.51
N ARG A 172 -5.46 -10.21 13.04
CA ARG A 172 -6.25 -10.55 14.23
C ARG A 172 -7.71 -10.58 13.80
N SER A 173 -8.45 -11.59 14.28
CA SER A 173 -9.89 -11.71 14.04
C SER A 173 -10.25 -11.56 12.55
N PHE A 174 -9.75 -12.50 11.74
CA PHE A 174 -9.87 -12.46 10.28
C PHE A 174 -9.23 -11.17 9.70
N TRP A 175 -9.87 -10.56 8.70
CA TRP A 175 -9.36 -9.36 8.03
C TRP A 175 -9.76 -8.04 8.72
N GLN A 176 -10.34 -8.09 9.92
CA GLN A 176 -10.87 -6.91 10.61
C GLN A 176 -9.80 -6.07 11.31
N GLU A 177 -8.78 -6.71 11.87
CA GLU A 177 -7.71 -6.03 12.61
C GLU A 177 -6.34 -6.55 12.15
N TRP A 178 -5.39 -5.63 12.02
CA TRP A 178 -4.01 -5.94 11.68
C TRP A 178 -3.09 -5.24 12.66
N LYS A 179 -2.19 -6.00 13.28
CA LYS A 179 -1.08 -5.47 14.07
C LYS A 179 0.15 -5.38 13.17
N LEU A 180 0.63 -4.17 12.96
CA LEU A 180 1.86 -3.85 12.23
C LEU A 180 2.97 -3.57 13.24
N GLU A 181 4.06 -4.31 13.17
CA GLU A 181 5.23 -4.13 14.05
C GLU A 181 6.43 -3.71 13.19
N PHE A 182 7.00 -2.54 13.48
CA PHE A 182 8.15 -1.97 12.78
C PHE A 182 9.36 -1.91 13.70
N GLY A 183 10.55 -1.93 13.12
CA GLY A 183 11.80 -1.67 13.82
C GLY A 183 13.00 -2.18 13.05
N ASP A 184 14.13 -1.50 13.20
CA ASP A 184 15.37 -1.83 12.47
C ASP A 184 15.93 -3.16 12.95
N ILE A 185 15.56 -3.58 14.17
CA ILE A 185 15.83 -4.91 14.71
C ILE A 185 15.31 -6.04 13.82
N LEU A 186 14.25 -5.81 13.02
CA LEU A 186 13.72 -6.82 12.09
C LEU A 186 14.66 -7.09 10.91
N ALA A 187 15.52 -6.12 10.57
CA ALA A 187 16.52 -6.24 9.51
C ALA A 187 17.80 -6.94 9.98
N GLN A 188 18.02 -7.07 11.29
CA GLN A 188 19.21 -7.70 11.85
C GLN A 188 19.23 -9.21 11.54
N GLU A 189 20.44 -9.71 11.27
CA GLU A 189 20.65 -11.12 11.00
C GLU A 189 20.27 -11.98 12.21
N GLY A 190 19.59 -13.10 11.97
CA GLY A 190 19.16 -14.03 13.03
C GLY A 190 17.83 -13.69 13.71
N VAL A 191 17.32 -12.46 13.60
CA VAL A 191 15.99 -12.08 14.12
C VAL A 191 14.89 -12.72 13.29
N ILE A 192 14.95 -12.55 11.96
CA ILE A 192 14.07 -13.25 11.02
C ILE A 192 14.86 -14.37 10.35
N ASP A 193 14.41 -15.60 10.53
CA ASP A 193 15.10 -16.76 9.97
C ASP A 193 14.77 -17.00 8.49
N GLY A 194 15.39 -18.02 7.87
CA GLY A 194 15.17 -18.35 6.46
C GLY A 194 13.75 -18.89 6.14
N ARG A 195 12.95 -19.21 7.15
CA ARG A 195 11.51 -19.50 7.02
C ARG A 195 10.71 -18.22 6.85
N GLY A 196 11.29 -17.07 7.19
CA GLY A 196 10.67 -15.76 7.14
C GLY A 196 9.80 -15.49 8.36
N VAL A 197 10.12 -16.09 9.51
CA VAL A 197 9.44 -15.85 10.79
C VAL A 197 10.45 -15.40 11.85
N VAL A 198 9.95 -14.79 12.92
CA VAL A 198 10.79 -14.41 14.06
C VAL A 198 11.38 -15.65 14.72
N ASN A 199 12.70 -15.67 14.87
CA ASN A 199 13.43 -16.72 15.54
C ASN A 199 12.98 -16.81 17.01
N TRP A 200 12.71 -18.03 17.48
CA TRP A 200 12.22 -18.26 18.83
C TRP A 200 13.22 -17.85 19.92
N ARG A 201 14.53 -17.83 19.60
CA ARG A 201 15.58 -17.44 20.55
C ARG A 201 15.53 -15.95 20.84
N VAL A 202 15.25 -15.14 19.82
CA VAL A 202 15.16 -13.68 19.93
C VAL A 202 13.78 -13.24 20.41
N GLY A 203 12.72 -13.91 19.97
CA GLY A 203 11.35 -13.62 20.41
C GLY A 203 10.98 -14.27 21.75
N THR A 204 9.76 -13.97 22.20
CA THR A 204 9.12 -14.67 23.33
C THR A 204 7.92 -15.48 22.88
N LYS A 205 7.47 -16.41 23.73
CA LYS A 205 6.25 -17.19 23.48
C LYS A 205 5.03 -16.27 23.59
N GLY A 206 4.47 -15.89 22.45
CA GLY A 206 3.26 -15.07 22.36
C GLY A 206 3.51 -13.56 22.29
N GLY A 207 4.76 -13.11 22.30
CA GLY A 207 5.09 -11.68 22.29
C GLY A 207 4.76 -10.98 23.61
N LYS A 208 5.17 -11.59 24.73
CA LYS A 208 4.98 -11.03 26.08
C LYS A 208 5.79 -9.74 26.25
N ASP A 209 5.31 -8.82 27.09
CA ASP A 209 6.03 -7.58 27.44
C ASP A 209 6.38 -6.71 26.22
N GLY A 210 5.51 -6.72 25.21
CA GLY A 210 5.70 -6.00 23.96
C GLY A 210 6.78 -6.59 23.04
N THR A 211 7.42 -7.71 23.39
CA THR A 211 8.44 -8.34 22.55
C THR A 211 7.85 -9.01 21.31
N LEU A 212 8.70 -9.29 20.32
CA LEU A 212 8.31 -10.03 19.12
C LEU A 212 7.93 -11.48 19.46
N LYS A 213 6.87 -11.98 18.81
CA LYS A 213 6.44 -13.38 18.96
C LYS A 213 7.37 -14.32 18.21
N GLY A 214 8.14 -15.12 18.95
CA GLY A 214 9.06 -16.11 18.38
C GLY A 214 8.39 -17.44 17.99
N TYR A 215 8.87 -18.08 16.93
CA TYR A 215 8.30 -19.33 16.39
C TYR A 215 9.29 -20.51 16.53
N LYS A 216 8.99 -21.42 17.46
CA LYS A 216 9.83 -22.59 17.75
C LYS A 216 10.06 -23.44 16.49
N GLU A 217 11.27 -23.96 16.36
CA GLU A 217 11.59 -24.95 15.34
C GLU A 217 11.03 -26.31 15.75
N ARG A 218 10.45 -27.01 14.77
CA ARG A 218 9.97 -28.39 14.94
C ARG A 218 10.92 -29.34 14.24
N ASN A 219 11.11 -30.52 14.82
CA ASN A 219 11.96 -31.55 14.24
C ASN A 219 11.43 -32.08 12.90
N ARG A 220 10.10 -32.02 12.67
CA ARG A 220 9.45 -32.46 11.44
C ARG A 220 8.85 -31.28 10.67
N ARG A 221 9.06 -31.28 9.36
CA ARG A 221 8.53 -30.30 8.41
C ARG A 221 7.52 -30.93 7.47
N TRP A 222 6.34 -30.32 7.38
CA TRP A 222 5.29 -30.75 6.46
C TRP A 222 5.53 -30.22 5.04
N TRP A 223 4.86 -30.84 4.06
CA TRP A 223 4.94 -30.39 2.67
C TRP A 223 4.35 -28.99 2.51
N GLY A 224 5.03 -28.12 1.76
CA GLY A 224 4.61 -26.74 1.55
C GLY A 224 5.03 -25.72 2.62
N GLU A 225 5.64 -26.13 3.74
CA GLU A 225 6.15 -25.17 4.74
C GLU A 225 7.24 -24.24 4.19
N SER A 226 7.20 -22.98 4.60
CA SER A 226 8.21 -21.99 4.23
C SER A 226 9.56 -22.30 4.88
N GLY A 227 10.65 -22.19 4.10
CA GLY A 227 12.01 -22.37 4.59
C GLY A 227 12.42 -23.81 4.90
N LYS A 228 11.73 -24.81 4.34
CA LYS A 228 12.09 -26.23 4.51
C LYS A 228 13.54 -26.52 4.11
N LYS A 229 14.04 -25.97 3.00
CA LYS A 229 15.44 -26.14 2.56
C LYS A 229 16.42 -25.56 3.58
N TRP A 230 16.19 -24.31 3.98
CA TRP A 230 16.99 -23.62 4.99
C TRP A 230 17.06 -24.41 6.31
N PHE A 231 15.96 -25.03 6.73
CA PHE A 231 15.93 -25.85 7.95
C PHE A 231 16.90 -27.05 7.88
N TYR A 232 16.96 -27.76 6.74
CA TYR A 232 17.91 -28.87 6.59
C TYR A 232 19.35 -28.38 6.46
N GLU A 233 19.58 -27.30 5.71
CA GLU A 233 20.91 -26.68 5.59
C GLU A 233 21.46 -26.26 6.96
N GLN A 234 20.63 -25.68 7.83
CA GLN A 234 21.01 -25.30 9.19
C GLN A 234 21.30 -26.50 10.10
N ARG A 235 20.54 -27.58 9.93
CA ARG A 235 20.74 -28.81 10.68
C ARG A 235 22.04 -29.52 10.29
N GLU A 236 22.38 -29.51 9.00
CA GLU A 236 23.64 -30.03 8.47
C GLU A 236 24.84 -29.17 8.91
N ALA A 237 24.69 -27.85 8.91
CA ALA A 237 25.74 -26.91 9.31
C ALA A 237 25.97 -26.82 10.84
N GLY A 238 25.24 -27.60 11.65
CA GLY A 238 25.45 -27.64 13.10
C GLY A 238 24.91 -26.42 13.86
N HIS A 239 23.81 -25.81 13.41
CA HIS A 239 23.03 -24.76 14.10
C HIS A 239 23.84 -23.80 14.99
N LYS A 240 24.73 -22.99 14.41
CA LYS A 240 25.28 -21.82 15.11
C LYS A 240 24.33 -20.64 14.92
N CYS A 241 23.31 -20.55 15.76
CA CYS A 241 22.58 -19.30 15.88
C CYS A 241 23.45 -18.34 16.69
N PRO A 242 23.74 -17.12 16.23
CA PRO A 242 24.45 -16.15 17.06
C PRO A 242 23.68 -15.97 18.37
N ASP A 243 24.42 -15.91 19.48
CA ASP A 243 23.85 -15.62 20.79
C ASP A 243 23.41 -14.15 20.78
N VAL A 244 22.11 -13.93 20.63
CA VAL A 244 21.51 -12.60 20.73
C VAL A 244 21.08 -12.41 22.18
N PRO A 245 21.74 -11.53 22.95
CA PRO A 245 21.56 -11.47 24.41
C PRO A 245 20.24 -10.84 24.83
N GLU A 246 19.53 -10.11 23.97
CA GLU A 246 18.30 -9.41 24.33
C GLU A 246 17.08 -9.84 23.51
N LYS A 247 15.92 -9.87 24.16
CA LYS A 247 14.63 -10.14 23.50
C LYS A 247 14.23 -8.96 22.65
N ALA A 248 14.11 -9.18 21.34
CA ALA A 248 13.76 -8.11 20.42
C ALA A 248 12.37 -7.53 20.73
N LYS A 249 12.31 -6.21 20.84
CA LYS A 249 11.08 -5.42 20.88
C LYS A 249 10.96 -4.62 19.58
N PRO A 250 9.75 -4.50 19.01
CA PRO A 250 9.53 -3.57 17.92
C PRO A 250 9.71 -2.13 18.41
N GLU A 251 10.23 -1.27 17.53
CA GLU A 251 10.33 0.17 17.78
C GLU A 251 8.95 0.80 17.80
N GLU A 252 8.09 0.41 16.85
CA GLU A 252 6.77 0.97 16.68
C GLU A 252 5.74 -0.13 16.43
N VAL A 253 4.53 0.04 16.98
CA VAL A 253 3.40 -0.86 16.78
C VAL A 253 2.18 -0.04 16.35
N VAL A 254 1.62 -0.37 15.19
CA VAL A 254 0.42 0.28 14.66
C VAL A 254 -0.69 -0.76 14.49
N ASN A 255 -1.86 -0.49 15.07
CA ASN A 255 -3.04 -1.33 14.88
C ASN A 255 -3.95 -0.71 13.82
N VAL A 256 -4.13 -1.42 12.72
CA VAL A 256 -5.06 -1.06 11.65
C VAL A 256 -6.36 -1.80 11.84
N ARG A 257 -7.44 -1.07 12.08
CA ARG A 257 -8.76 -1.65 12.37
C ARG A 257 -9.78 -1.24 11.32
N TRP A 258 -10.61 -2.18 10.91
CA TRP A 258 -11.81 -1.91 10.13
C TRP A 258 -12.93 -1.45 11.07
N VAL A 259 -13.34 -0.18 10.94
CA VAL A 259 -14.21 0.47 11.92
C VAL A 259 -15.66 -0.05 11.86
N SER A 260 -16.16 -0.39 10.66
CA SER A 260 -17.51 -0.95 10.54
C SER A 260 -17.69 -1.75 9.24
N PRO A 261 -17.59 -3.09 9.29
CA PRO A 261 -17.59 -3.91 8.09
C PRO A 261 -18.91 -3.92 7.31
N LEU A 262 -20.02 -3.68 8.00
CA LEU A 262 -21.37 -3.72 7.43
C LEU A 262 -21.82 -2.33 6.96
N VAL A 263 -21.56 -1.28 7.75
CA VAL A 263 -22.04 0.09 7.44
C VAL A 263 -21.06 0.81 6.52
N ARG A 264 -19.76 0.70 6.80
CA ARG A 264 -18.68 1.36 6.04
C ARG A 264 -17.70 0.30 5.55
N PRO A 265 -18.07 -0.45 4.50
CA PRO A 265 -17.39 -1.69 4.14
C PRO A 265 -15.95 -1.51 3.63
N ARG A 266 -15.40 -0.28 3.65
CA ARG A 266 -14.11 0.13 3.09
C ARG A 266 -13.51 1.30 3.87
N GLU A 267 -13.67 1.30 5.19
CA GLU A 267 -13.08 2.32 6.06
C GLU A 267 -12.18 1.67 7.10
N TYR A 268 -10.87 1.79 6.91
CA TYR A 268 -9.89 1.27 7.84
C TYR A 268 -9.15 2.42 8.49
N ARG A 269 -9.04 2.40 9.82
CA ARG A 269 -8.50 3.46 10.64
C ARG A 269 -7.29 2.95 11.40
N PHE A 270 -6.28 3.81 11.53
CA PHE A 270 -5.16 3.60 12.43
C PHE A 270 -4.63 4.94 12.91
N THR A 271 -3.94 4.92 14.04
CA THR A 271 -3.28 6.09 14.61
C THR A 271 -1.77 5.88 14.55
N TRP A 272 -1.03 6.89 14.10
CA TRP A 272 0.43 6.88 14.09
C TRP A 272 0.95 8.26 14.50
N ARG A 273 1.79 8.29 15.54
CA ARG A 273 2.37 9.51 16.13
C ARG A 273 1.34 10.62 16.39
N GLY A 274 0.19 10.25 16.96
CA GLY A 274 -0.90 11.18 17.28
C GLY A 274 -1.84 11.54 16.12
N PHE A 275 -1.50 11.17 14.88
CA PHE A 275 -2.34 11.45 13.72
C PHE A 275 -3.23 10.27 13.36
N VAL A 276 -4.46 10.56 12.95
CA VAL A 276 -5.44 9.56 12.52
C VAL A 276 -5.38 9.42 11.01
N PHE A 277 -5.09 8.20 10.57
CA PHE A 277 -5.06 7.81 9.16
C PHE A 277 -6.27 6.96 8.84
N ILE A 278 -6.85 7.20 7.66
CA ILE A 278 -8.07 6.52 7.21
C ILE A 278 -7.92 6.11 5.76
N TRP A 279 -7.97 4.80 5.49
CA TRP A 279 -8.22 4.28 4.16
C TRP A 279 -9.72 4.35 3.88
N LYS A 280 -10.13 5.23 2.96
CA LYS A 280 -11.52 5.41 2.53
C LYS A 280 -11.75 4.81 1.15
N GLY A 281 -12.84 4.07 0.98
CA GLY A 281 -13.34 3.68 -0.33
C GLY A 281 -13.67 4.91 -1.19
N SER A 282 -13.08 4.99 -2.37
CA SER A 282 -13.39 6.05 -3.33
C SER A 282 -14.32 5.57 -4.43
N ASN A 283 -15.33 6.40 -4.73
CA ASN A 283 -16.22 6.20 -5.88
C ASN A 283 -15.69 6.89 -7.16
N THR A 284 -14.63 7.71 -7.06
CA THR A 284 -14.06 8.40 -8.23
C THR A 284 -13.27 7.43 -9.09
N ILE A 285 -14.01 6.73 -9.95
CA ILE A 285 -13.46 6.02 -11.09
C ILE A 285 -13.68 6.93 -12.30
N ASP A 286 -12.63 7.61 -12.76
CA ASP A 286 -12.66 8.36 -14.02
C ASP A 286 -12.69 7.43 -15.26
N VAL A 287 -12.66 6.12 -15.02
CA VAL A 287 -12.82 5.08 -16.03
C VAL A 287 -14.31 4.85 -16.30
N GLN A 288 -14.77 5.39 -17.42
CA GLN A 288 -16.14 5.33 -17.97
C GLN A 288 -17.02 4.17 -17.46
N GLN A 289 -17.81 4.48 -16.44
CA GLN A 289 -18.77 3.62 -15.75
C GLN A 289 -19.95 3.16 -16.63
N LYS A 290 -20.10 3.72 -17.84
CA LYS A 290 -21.28 3.55 -18.71
C LYS A 290 -21.48 2.14 -19.30
N ARG A 291 -20.60 1.15 -19.05
CA ARG A 291 -20.57 -0.11 -19.82
C ARG A 291 -20.78 -1.42 -19.05
N PHE A 292 -21.07 -1.39 -17.75
CA PHE A 292 -21.24 -2.62 -16.95
C PHE A 292 -22.69 -2.92 -16.56
N THR A 293 -23.04 -4.22 -16.60
CA THR A 293 -24.32 -4.79 -16.13
C THR A 293 -24.52 -4.56 -14.63
N ARG A 294 -25.77 -4.55 -14.14
CA ARG A 294 -26.09 -4.27 -12.72
C ARG A 294 -25.34 -5.21 -11.75
N LEU A 295 -25.27 -6.51 -12.05
CA LEU A 295 -24.54 -7.48 -11.21
C LEU A 295 -23.02 -7.24 -11.20
N SER A 296 -22.44 -6.93 -12.37
CA SER A 296 -21.03 -6.56 -12.44
C SER A 296 -20.76 -5.33 -11.58
N ARG A 297 -21.61 -4.29 -11.57
CA ARG A 297 -21.37 -3.12 -10.72
C ARG A 297 -21.34 -3.42 -9.23
N VAL A 298 -22.11 -4.40 -8.75
CA VAL A 298 -22.13 -4.78 -7.34
C VAL A 298 -20.87 -5.56 -6.97
N MET A 299 -20.45 -6.49 -7.83
CA MET A 299 -19.27 -7.35 -7.63
C MET A 299 -17.94 -6.65 -7.96
N THR A 300 -17.96 -5.68 -8.89
CA THR A 300 -16.79 -4.97 -9.42
C THR A 300 -16.76 -3.50 -8.99
N ARG A 301 -17.35 -3.12 -7.84
CA ARG A 301 -16.95 -1.88 -7.17
C ARG A 301 -15.48 -2.04 -6.81
N PHE A 302 -14.60 -1.70 -7.74
CA PHE A 302 -13.16 -1.85 -7.62
C PHE A 302 -12.68 -1.22 -6.32
N ASN A 303 -11.68 -1.84 -5.70
CA ASN A 303 -11.07 -1.33 -4.48
C ASN A 303 -10.22 -0.12 -4.88
N HIS A 304 -10.88 0.98 -5.18
CA HIS A 304 -10.22 2.27 -5.17
C HIS A 304 -10.27 2.73 -3.73
N LEU A 305 -9.09 2.88 -3.14
CA LEU A 305 -8.93 3.34 -1.78
C LEU A 305 -8.08 4.60 -1.84
N LYS A 306 -8.44 5.61 -1.06
CA LYS A 306 -7.56 6.76 -0.78
C LYS A 306 -7.16 6.69 0.68
N LEU A 307 -5.89 6.88 0.96
CA LEU A 307 -5.39 7.09 2.31
C LEU A 307 -5.45 8.59 2.58
N VAL A 308 -6.19 8.96 3.61
CA VAL A 308 -6.23 10.33 4.11
C VAL A 308 -5.69 10.39 5.52
N VAL A 309 -5.02 11.49 5.86
CA VAL A 309 -4.72 11.88 7.23
C VAL A 309 -5.61 13.06 7.59
N ASN A 310 -6.22 13.02 8.77
CA ASN A 310 -6.99 14.13 9.31
C ASN A 310 -6.02 15.07 10.05
N LEU A 311 -5.94 16.32 9.60
CA LEU A 311 -5.11 17.33 10.24
C LEU A 311 -5.95 18.23 11.16
N PRO A 312 -5.53 18.45 12.41
CA PRO A 312 -6.21 19.38 13.29
C PRO A 312 -6.09 20.80 12.72
N ARG A 313 -7.22 21.46 12.50
CA ARG A 313 -7.23 22.82 11.96
C ARG A 313 -6.76 23.80 13.04
N GLY A 314 -5.63 24.48 12.83
CA GLY A 314 -4.92 25.33 13.80
C GLY A 314 -5.64 26.59 14.31
N ASN A 315 -6.95 26.76 14.11
CA ASN A 315 -7.71 27.90 14.63
C ASN A 315 -8.65 27.48 15.75
N ALA A 316 -8.08 27.20 16.92
CA ALA A 316 -8.75 26.80 18.16
C ALA A 316 -9.67 27.89 18.79
N GLY A 317 -10.14 28.86 18.01
CA GLY A 317 -10.89 30.02 18.50
C GLY A 317 -12.40 30.03 18.22
N GLN A 318 -12.92 29.16 17.35
CA GLN A 318 -14.35 29.14 16.99
C GLN A 318 -14.86 27.69 16.89
N ASP A 319 -15.81 27.36 17.76
CA ASP A 319 -16.65 26.16 17.80
C ASP A 319 -15.96 24.80 17.50
N PRO A 320 -15.55 24.02 18.52
CA PRO A 320 -14.92 22.71 18.32
C PRO A 320 -15.81 21.70 17.55
N GLU A 321 -17.13 21.88 17.54
CA GLU A 321 -18.05 21.02 16.78
C GLU A 321 -18.09 21.30 15.26
N LYS A 322 -17.58 22.46 14.80
CA LYS A 322 -17.62 22.85 13.38
C LYS A 322 -16.24 22.92 12.71
N ALA A 323 -15.18 22.59 13.44
CA ALA A 323 -13.86 22.45 12.84
C ALA A 323 -13.87 21.22 11.91
N CYS A 324 -14.21 21.42 10.64
CA CYS A 324 -14.00 20.40 9.62
C CYS A 324 -12.50 20.12 9.52
N ASP A 325 -12.09 18.93 9.96
CA ASP A 325 -10.74 18.40 9.75
C ASP A 325 -10.34 18.55 8.28
N VAL A 326 -9.13 19.05 8.05
CA VAL A 326 -8.57 19.10 6.69
C VAL A 326 -8.10 17.69 6.34
N GLU A 327 -8.68 17.08 5.32
CA GLU A 327 -8.23 15.79 4.78
C GLU A 327 -7.06 16.00 3.82
N LEU A 328 -5.87 15.51 4.18
CA LEU A 328 -4.73 15.41 3.27
C LEU A 328 -4.62 14.00 2.70
N VAL A 329 -4.61 13.87 1.37
CA VAL A 329 -4.52 12.56 0.68
C VAL A 329 -3.06 12.18 0.49
N LEU A 330 -2.63 11.06 1.06
CA LEU A 330 -1.23 10.61 1.01
C LEU A 330 -0.98 9.49 0.00
N ALA A 331 -2.01 8.68 -0.26
CA ALA A 331 -1.89 7.59 -1.22
C ALA A 331 -3.24 7.23 -1.85
N ARG A 332 -3.18 6.58 -3.01
CA ARG A 332 -4.33 6.04 -3.72
C ARG A 332 -4.03 4.65 -4.24
N TYR A 333 -4.83 3.67 -3.84
CA TYR A 333 -4.82 2.35 -4.45
C TYR A 333 -5.92 2.26 -5.50
N THR A 334 -5.60 1.69 -6.65
CA THR A 334 -6.52 1.41 -7.76
C THR A 334 -6.37 -0.05 -8.17
N SER A 335 -7.39 -0.85 -7.87
CA SER A 335 -7.45 -2.24 -8.30
C SER A 335 -7.56 -2.34 -9.82
N ALA A 336 -6.79 -3.23 -10.44
CA ALA A 336 -6.94 -3.61 -11.83
C ALA A 336 -8.00 -4.73 -11.97
N MET A 337 -8.69 -4.75 -13.12
CA MET A 337 -9.53 -5.87 -13.52
C MET A 337 -8.67 -7.01 -14.04
N SER A 338 -8.29 -7.95 -13.19
CA SER A 338 -7.67 -9.20 -13.66
C SER A 338 -8.12 -10.39 -12.82
N LYS A 339 -7.88 -11.60 -13.35
CA LYS A 339 -8.14 -12.86 -12.62
C LYS A 339 -7.25 -12.98 -11.38
N ARG A 340 -6.09 -12.30 -11.37
CA ARG A 340 -5.17 -12.23 -10.25
C ARG A 340 -5.42 -10.96 -9.44
N LYS A 341 -4.93 -10.91 -8.21
CA LYS A 341 -4.92 -9.64 -7.46
C LYS A 341 -3.86 -8.76 -8.11
N ALA A 342 -4.30 -7.71 -8.78
CA ALA A 342 -3.41 -6.72 -9.36
C ALA A 342 -3.98 -5.33 -9.12
N GLY A 343 -3.11 -4.35 -8.99
CA GLY A 343 -3.49 -2.95 -8.85
C GLY A 343 -2.29 -2.03 -8.89
N ARG A 344 -2.57 -0.74 -8.73
CA ARG A 344 -1.60 0.35 -8.70
C ARG A 344 -1.81 1.12 -7.40
N LEU A 345 -0.78 1.19 -6.58
CA LEU A 345 -0.69 2.00 -5.38
C LEU A 345 0.17 3.22 -5.72
N GLU A 346 -0.44 4.39 -5.71
CA GLU A 346 0.22 5.69 -5.90
C GLU A 346 0.45 6.29 -4.53
N ILE A 347 1.68 6.70 -4.26
CA ILE A 347 2.07 7.38 -3.03
C ILE A 347 2.50 8.80 -3.44
N PHE A 348 1.82 9.81 -2.90
CA PHE A 348 2.06 11.20 -3.24
C PHE A 348 3.23 11.72 -2.39
N GLN A 349 4.44 11.68 -2.92
CA GLN A 349 5.65 11.97 -2.14
C GLN A 349 5.66 13.41 -1.63
N ASP A 350 5.26 14.38 -2.45
CA ASP A 350 5.19 15.79 -2.03
C ASP A 350 4.21 16.00 -0.88
N ALA A 351 3.09 15.25 -0.86
CA ALA A 351 2.11 15.33 0.22
C ALA A 351 2.66 14.73 1.52
N ILE A 352 3.46 13.65 1.42
CA ILE A 352 4.18 13.07 2.56
C ILE A 352 5.24 14.03 3.08
N ASP A 353 6.02 14.64 2.18
CA ASP A 353 7.11 15.53 2.54
C ASP A 353 6.58 16.81 3.17
N SER A 354 5.53 17.39 2.60
CA SER A 354 4.82 18.54 3.18
C SER A 354 4.23 18.19 4.56
N PHE A 355 3.58 17.03 4.68
CA PHE A 355 3.03 16.58 5.97
C PHE A 355 4.11 16.47 7.04
N ILE A 356 5.27 15.89 6.73
CA ILE A 356 6.37 15.73 7.67
C ILE A 356 6.98 17.08 8.03
N ALA A 357 7.24 17.95 7.05
CA ALA A 357 7.79 19.27 7.28
C ALA A 357 6.88 20.11 8.21
N ASP A 358 5.57 20.11 7.94
CA ASP A 358 4.59 20.88 8.71
C ASP A 358 4.41 20.36 10.15
N HIS A 359 4.70 19.07 10.40
CA HIS A 359 4.43 18.40 11.69
C HIS A 359 5.68 17.80 12.34
N ALA A 360 6.88 18.20 11.91
CA ALA A 360 8.15 17.63 12.38
C ALA A 360 8.29 17.64 13.92
N GLY A 361 7.83 18.72 14.57
CA GLY A 361 7.84 18.85 16.03
C GLY A 361 6.93 17.88 16.78
N HIS A 362 5.81 17.44 16.17
CA HIS A 362 4.94 16.41 16.75
C HIS A 362 5.44 15.00 16.45
N LEU A 363 6.06 14.82 15.28
CA LEU A 363 6.56 13.52 14.84
C LEU A 363 7.85 13.10 15.56
N SER A 364 8.63 14.04 16.13
CA SER A 364 9.87 13.73 16.83
C SER A 364 9.67 13.13 18.23
N LEU A 365 8.46 13.17 18.78
CA LEU A 365 8.19 12.60 20.10
C LEU A 365 8.30 11.07 20.05
N PRO A 366 9.13 10.45 20.91
CA PRO A 366 9.26 9.00 20.95
C PRO A 366 7.89 8.40 21.27
N SER A 367 7.41 7.51 20.39
CA SER A 367 6.18 6.78 20.64
C SER A 367 6.37 5.93 21.89
N VAL A 368 5.71 6.28 22.99
CA VAL A 368 5.78 5.49 24.22
C VAL A 368 5.15 4.12 23.94
N PRO A 369 5.94 3.02 23.90
CA PRO A 369 5.41 1.72 23.54
C PRO A 369 4.58 1.19 24.70
N GLY A 370 3.25 1.15 24.53
CA GLY A 370 2.34 0.50 25.48
C GLY A 370 1.10 1.28 25.86
N VAL A 371 1.02 2.57 25.54
CA VAL A 371 -0.22 3.35 25.72
C VAL A 371 -0.98 3.36 24.40
N THR A 372 -1.50 2.20 23.99
CA THR A 372 -2.62 2.19 23.04
C THR A 372 -3.82 2.75 23.76
N GLU A 373 -3.99 4.07 23.72
CA GLU A 373 -5.25 4.72 24.02
C GLU A 373 -6.28 4.15 23.03
N THR A 374 -7.03 3.13 23.45
CA THR A 374 -8.32 2.86 22.83
C THR A 374 -9.11 4.16 22.90
N PRO A 375 -9.58 4.71 21.76
CA PRO A 375 -10.34 5.95 21.76
C PRO A 375 -11.48 5.83 22.77
N ALA A 376 -11.55 6.76 23.72
CA ALA A 376 -12.46 6.74 24.87
C ALA A 376 -13.95 6.77 24.49
N GLU A 377 -14.30 6.79 23.20
CA GLU A 377 -15.67 6.94 22.71
C GLU A 377 -16.54 5.68 22.84
N ASP A 378 -15.97 4.51 23.17
CA ASP A 378 -16.74 3.24 23.23
C ASP A 378 -16.75 2.56 24.62
N LEU A 379 -16.26 3.24 25.66
CA LEU A 379 -16.15 2.69 27.03
C LEU A 379 -17.18 3.24 28.02
N SER A 380 -18.12 4.08 27.60
CA SER A 380 -19.18 4.64 28.47
C SER A 380 -20.24 3.61 28.91
N LEU A 381 -20.15 2.34 28.49
CA LEU A 381 -21.12 1.29 28.87
C LEU A 381 -20.59 0.23 29.86
N MET A 382 -19.32 0.27 30.28
CA MET A 382 -18.81 -0.65 31.30
C MET A 382 -18.09 0.14 32.39
N GLY A 383 -18.77 0.34 33.53
CA GLY A 383 -18.29 1.12 34.69
C GLY A 383 -17.06 0.53 35.37
N ILE A 384 -15.90 0.62 34.72
CA ILE A 384 -14.60 0.22 35.27
C ILE A 384 -14.01 1.42 36.01
N LYS A 385 -13.93 1.32 37.34
CA LYS A 385 -13.26 2.30 38.20
C LYS A 385 -11.76 2.33 37.89
N GLU A 386 -11.25 3.50 37.50
CA GLU A 386 -9.82 3.75 37.35
C GLU A 386 -9.09 3.54 38.69
N LYS A 387 -8.07 2.69 38.70
CA LYS A 387 -7.19 2.49 39.84
C LYS A 387 -5.95 3.37 39.64
N LYS A 388 -5.87 4.45 40.43
CA LYS A 388 -4.72 5.36 40.50
C LYS A 388 -3.46 4.57 40.88
N VAL A 389 -2.52 4.44 39.95
CA VAL A 389 -1.19 3.88 40.21
C VAL A 389 -0.26 5.04 40.55
N GLU A 390 0.15 5.14 41.81
CA GLU A 390 1.22 6.04 42.25
C GLU A 390 2.56 5.45 41.79
N VAL A 391 3.27 6.21 40.95
CA VAL A 391 4.61 5.88 40.48
C VAL A 391 5.61 6.58 41.40
N GLU A 392 6.40 5.79 42.11
CA GLU A 392 7.53 6.28 42.92
C GLU A 392 8.67 6.81 42.02
N PRO A 393 9.31 7.93 42.37
CA PRO A 393 10.41 8.50 41.61
C PRO A 393 11.68 7.64 41.75
N SER A 394 11.97 6.87 40.68
CA SER A 394 13.19 6.08 40.51
C SER A 394 14.45 6.96 40.48
N SER A 395 15.46 6.55 41.26
CA SER A 395 16.77 7.17 41.45
C SER A 395 17.51 7.47 40.15
N CYS A 396 17.91 8.72 39.96
CA CYS A 396 18.82 9.14 38.90
C CYS A 396 20.26 8.73 39.24
N ASP A 397 20.94 8.08 38.30
CA ASP A 397 22.35 7.69 38.37
C ASP A 397 23.25 8.91 38.03
N PRO A 398 24.09 9.41 38.95
CA PRO A 398 24.84 10.66 38.77
C PRO A 398 26.11 10.54 37.89
N PHE A 399 26.35 9.41 37.23
CA PHE A 399 27.58 9.16 36.45
C PHE A 399 27.41 9.09 34.92
N LEU A 400 26.27 9.55 34.37
CA LEU A 400 26.15 9.73 32.92
C LEU A 400 26.86 11.01 32.48
N ASP A 401 28.00 10.82 31.82
CA ASP A 401 28.87 11.86 31.26
C ASP A 401 28.12 12.73 30.22
N PRO A 402 27.87 14.04 30.48
CA PRO A 402 27.06 14.90 29.62
C PRO A 402 27.70 15.28 28.27
N ARG A 403 28.82 14.64 27.90
CA ARG A 403 29.71 15.09 26.80
C ARG A 403 29.77 14.15 25.60
N ILE A 404 28.91 13.14 25.52
CA ILE A 404 28.68 12.46 24.24
C ILE A 404 27.77 13.37 23.40
N SER A 405 28.43 14.17 22.57
CA SER A 405 27.94 15.11 21.57
C SER A 405 26.60 14.71 20.90
N ASN A 406 25.58 15.54 21.14
CA ASN A 406 24.29 15.55 20.45
C ASN A 406 24.34 16.13 19.01
N ASP A 407 25.51 16.15 18.37
CA ASP A 407 25.67 16.60 16.99
C ASP A 407 25.30 15.51 15.97
N ALA A 408 24.29 14.69 16.28
CA ALA A 408 23.68 13.86 15.26
C ALA A 408 23.11 14.81 14.19
N PRO A 409 23.45 14.62 12.91
CA PRO A 409 23.02 15.53 11.86
C PRO A 409 21.49 15.57 11.84
N ILE A 410 20.94 16.76 12.02
CA ILE A 410 19.50 17.07 12.19
C ILE A 410 18.61 16.41 11.11
N GLY A 411 19.16 16.02 9.96
CA GLY A 411 18.43 15.34 8.87
C GLY A 411 18.30 13.81 8.96
N PHE A 412 19.00 13.11 9.87
CA PHE A 412 18.93 11.63 9.91
C PHE A 412 17.56 11.11 10.36
N ASP A 413 16.99 11.74 11.40
CA ASP A 413 15.69 11.33 11.96
C ASP A 413 14.52 11.65 11.03
N GLU A 414 14.64 12.72 10.25
CA GLU A 414 13.63 13.11 9.27
C GLU A 414 13.55 12.08 8.14
N GLN A 415 14.68 11.67 7.57
CA GLN A 415 14.73 10.63 6.52
C GLN A 415 14.21 9.28 7.04
N LYS A 416 14.58 8.90 8.28
CA LYS A 416 14.06 7.67 8.91
C LYS A 416 12.55 7.75 9.11
N THR A 417 12.02 8.89 9.55
CA THR A 417 10.58 9.12 9.75
C THR A 417 9.82 9.09 8.41
N GLN A 418 10.34 9.77 7.39
CA GLN A 418 9.79 9.76 6.04
C GLN A 418 9.74 8.34 5.49
N GLN A 419 10.81 7.58 5.70
CA GLN A 419 10.84 6.20 5.29
C GLN A 419 9.82 5.34 6.04
N ARG A 420 9.74 5.50 7.36
CA ARG A 420 8.81 4.76 8.21
C ARG A 420 7.36 5.02 7.80
N LEU A 421 7.02 6.27 7.46
CA LEU A 421 5.70 6.61 6.95
C LEU A 421 5.42 5.94 5.60
N LYS A 422 6.39 5.92 4.67
CA LYS A 422 6.24 5.19 3.39
C LYS A 422 6.00 3.70 3.62
N ASP A 423 6.80 3.06 4.48
CA ASP A 423 6.64 1.64 4.81
C ASP A 423 5.27 1.37 5.43
N LEU A 424 4.78 2.28 6.29
CA LEU A 424 3.46 2.21 6.91
C LEU A 424 2.32 2.36 5.89
N VAL A 425 2.44 3.28 4.93
CA VAL A 425 1.49 3.44 3.83
C VAL A 425 1.40 2.14 3.00
N VAL A 426 2.55 1.55 2.66
CA VAL A 426 2.61 0.29 1.90
C VAL A 426 2.04 -0.87 2.72
N ALA A 427 2.47 -1.05 3.97
CA ALA A 427 2.01 -2.12 4.85
C ALA A 427 0.50 -2.06 5.08
N SER A 428 -0.02 -0.89 5.49
CA SER A 428 -1.45 -0.70 5.71
C SER A 428 -2.25 -0.90 4.43
N GLY A 429 -1.80 -0.36 3.29
CA GLY A 429 -2.45 -0.59 1.99
C GLY A 429 -2.53 -2.08 1.64
N MET A 430 -1.45 -2.84 1.89
CA MET A 430 -1.44 -4.28 1.65
C MET A 430 -2.40 -5.05 2.56
N CYS A 431 -2.53 -4.69 3.84
CA CYS A 431 -3.55 -5.27 4.73
C CYS A 431 -4.95 -5.14 4.09
N MET A 432 -5.28 -3.99 3.51
CA MET A 432 -6.62 -3.78 2.95
C MET A 432 -6.81 -4.53 1.65
N ILE A 433 -5.80 -4.56 0.79
CA ILE A 433 -5.85 -5.32 -0.46
C ILE A 433 -6.08 -6.81 -0.17
N ILE A 434 -5.40 -7.34 0.85
CA ILE A 434 -5.54 -8.73 1.30
C ILE A 434 -6.92 -8.95 1.92
N GLY A 435 -7.31 -8.12 2.89
CA GLY A 435 -8.58 -8.27 3.60
C GLY A 435 -9.80 -8.17 2.68
N GLU A 436 -9.80 -7.21 1.76
CA GLU A 436 -10.86 -7.08 0.74
C GLU A 436 -10.92 -8.28 -0.22
N PHE A 437 -9.79 -8.94 -0.46
CA PHE A 437 -9.80 -10.15 -1.25
C PHE A 437 -10.36 -11.34 -0.47
N GLU A 438 -9.87 -11.57 0.75
CA GLU A 438 -10.31 -12.67 1.61
C GLU A 438 -11.80 -12.59 1.87
N LYS A 439 -12.31 -11.38 2.14
CA LYS A 439 -13.74 -11.08 2.24
C LYS A 439 -14.54 -11.55 1.01
N ARG A 440 -14.02 -11.27 -0.19
CA ARG A 440 -14.69 -11.66 -1.44
C ARG A 440 -14.68 -13.17 -1.65
N GLN A 441 -13.57 -13.84 -1.33
CA GLN A 441 -13.53 -15.30 -1.40
C GLN A 441 -14.54 -15.92 -0.46
N TRP A 442 -14.57 -15.47 0.81
CA TRP A 442 -15.55 -15.89 1.79
C TRP A 442 -16.99 -15.66 1.33
N LEU A 443 -17.29 -14.49 0.77
CA LEU A 443 -18.63 -14.20 0.25
C LEU A 443 -19.00 -15.14 -0.90
N TRP A 444 -18.06 -15.44 -1.81
CA TRP A 444 -18.31 -16.39 -2.91
C TRP A 444 -18.55 -17.80 -2.40
N GLU A 445 -17.78 -18.28 -1.43
CA GLU A 445 -17.97 -19.59 -0.82
C GLU A 445 -19.34 -19.69 -0.13
N ILE A 446 -19.76 -18.65 0.60
CA ILE A 446 -21.09 -18.58 1.22
C ILE A 446 -22.20 -18.60 0.17
N ILE A 447 -22.08 -17.81 -0.90
CA ILE A 447 -23.10 -17.78 -1.97
C ILE A 447 -23.23 -19.15 -2.64
N LEU A 448 -22.11 -19.80 -2.95
CA LEU A 448 -22.12 -21.14 -3.55
C LEU A 448 -22.74 -22.18 -2.62
N LEU A 449 -22.45 -22.11 -1.32
CA LEU A 449 -23.07 -22.97 -0.32
C LEU A 449 -24.60 -22.76 -0.23
N ILE A 450 -25.07 -21.52 -0.28
CA ILE A 450 -26.51 -21.22 -0.26
C ILE A 450 -27.21 -21.76 -1.51
N ILE A 451 -26.59 -21.64 -2.68
CA ILE A 451 -27.12 -22.18 -3.94
C ILE A 451 -27.20 -23.71 -3.85
N ASP A 452 -26.15 -24.37 -3.37
CA ASP A 452 -26.13 -25.83 -3.19
C ASP A 452 -27.21 -26.30 -2.22
N ILE A 453 -27.44 -25.59 -1.11
CA ILE A 453 -28.53 -25.90 -0.18
C ILE A 453 -29.90 -25.73 -0.85
N ALA A 454 -30.10 -24.68 -1.65
CA ALA A 454 -31.35 -24.43 -2.34
C ALA A 454 -31.67 -25.50 -3.40
N ASP A 455 -30.65 -25.94 -4.15
CA ASP A 455 -30.79 -26.97 -5.19
C ASP A 455 -31.07 -28.36 -4.59
N ASN A 456 -30.59 -28.65 -3.37
CA ASN A 456 -30.83 -29.92 -2.68
C ASN A 456 -32.12 -29.95 -1.84
N ALA A 457 -32.77 -28.81 -1.62
CA ALA A 457 -33.97 -28.70 -0.79
C ALA A 457 -35.30 -28.76 -1.58
N GLY A 458 -35.24 -28.76 -2.92
CA GLY A 458 -36.39 -28.89 -3.82
C GLY A 458 -36.36 -30.22 -4.57
#